data_AF-A0A085FLY5-F1
#
_entry.id   AF-A0A085FLY5-F1
#
_cell.length_a   1.000
_cell.length_b   1.000
_cell.length_c   1.000
_cell.angle_alpha   90.00
_cell.angle_beta   90.00
_cell.angle_gamma   90.00
#
_symmetry.space_group_name_H-M   'P 1'
#
loop_
_entity.id
_entity.type
_entity.pdbx_description
1 polymer ?
#
loop_
_entity_poly.entity_id
_entity_poly.type
_entity_poly.pdbx_seq_one_letter_code
_entity_poly.pdbx_strand_id
1 'polypeptide(L)' 'MAEGKIEFGKMTTKDYAMGVGFVVIAMIIAQGLVVYLIPGAPPALLGAIGAAIGVAAWFSYLRKRNG' A
#
# COMPACT_ATOMS: atom_id res chain seq x y z
N MET A 1 12.06 -20.55 4.27
CA MET A 1 10.80 -19.80 4.13
C MET A 1 10.70 -19.35 2.70
N ALA A 2 9.74 -19.86 1.93
CA ALA A 2 9.74 -19.76 0.48
C ALA A 2 9.93 -18.31 0.01
N GLU A 3 11.03 -18.09 -0.73
CA GLU A 3 11.22 -16.92 -1.58
C GLU A 3 10.15 -16.94 -2.66
N GLY A 4 8.92 -16.57 -2.31
CA GLY A 4 7.88 -16.27 -3.28
C GLY A 4 8.33 -15.06 -4.07
N LYS A 5 9.00 -15.30 -5.21
CA LYS A 5 9.36 -14.24 -6.15
C LYS A 5 8.06 -13.58 -6.61
N ILE A 6 7.98 -12.26 -6.48
CA ILE A 6 6.87 -11.51 -7.04
C ILE A 6 7.07 -11.51 -8.55
N GLU A 7 6.27 -12.30 -9.25
CA GLU A 7 6.30 -12.39 -10.71
C GLU A 7 5.52 -11.22 -11.29
N PHE A 8 6.17 -10.05 -11.36
CA PHE A 8 5.60 -8.86 -11.98
C PHE A 8 5.18 -9.10 -13.45
N GLY A 9 5.82 -10.05 -14.13
CA GLY A 9 5.49 -10.47 -15.51
C GLY A 9 4.13 -11.19 -15.65
N LYS A 10 3.51 -11.65 -14.57
CA LYS A 10 2.16 -12.26 -14.57
C LYS A 10 1.11 -11.35 -13.93
N MET A 11 1.40 -10.05 -13.77
CA MET A 11 0.40 -9.13 -13.24
C MET A 11 -0.68 -8.85 -14.28
N THR A 12 -1.92 -9.06 -13.87
CA THR A 12 -3.09 -8.69 -14.65
C THR A 12 -3.51 -7.25 -14.32
N THR A 13 -4.34 -6.64 -15.16
CA THR A 13 -4.94 -5.32 -14.89
C THR A 13 -5.70 -5.28 -13.56
N LYS A 14 -6.28 -6.42 -13.14
CA LYS A 14 -6.98 -6.54 -11.84
C LYS A 14 -6.02 -6.38 -10.66
N ASP A 15 -4.80 -6.88 -10.78
CA ASP A 15 -3.80 -6.80 -9.71
C ASP A 15 -3.26 -5.38 -9.52
N TYR A 16 -3.13 -4.64 -10.63
CA TYR A 16 -2.86 -3.21 -10.59
C TYR A 16 -4.02 -2.43 -9.96
N ALA A 17 -5.26 -2.74 -10.33
CA ALA A 17 -6.44 -2.10 -9.73
C ALA A 17 -6.52 -2.35 -8.21
N MET A 18 -6.20 -3.55 -7.75
CA MET A 18 -6.11 -3.83 -6.31
C MET A 18 -4.98 -3.05 -5.64
N GLY A 19 -3.82 -2.93 -6.28
CA GLY A 19 -2.72 -2.10 -5.77
C GLY A 19 -3.11 -0.64 -5.57
N VAL A 20 -3.79 -0.05 -6.55
CA VAL A 20 -4.35 1.31 -6.43
C VAL A 20 -5.34 1.39 -5.28
N GLY A 21 -6.23 0.40 -5.14
CA GLY A 21 -7.17 0.31 -4.02
C GLY A 21 -6.47 0.29 -2.65
N PHE A 22 -5.43 -0.53 -2.48
CA PHE A 22 -4.65 -0.58 -1.25
C PHE A 22 -3.97 0.74 -0.93
N VAL A 23 -3.41 1.43 -1.94
CA VAL A 23 -2.79 2.74 -1.78
C VAL A 23 -3.81 3.80 -1.35
N VAL A 24 -4.95 3.87 -2.02
CA VAL A 24 -6.00 4.85 -1.67
C VAL A 24 -6.53 4.62 -0.25
N ILE A 25 -6.85 3.37 0.11
CA ILE A 25 -7.35 3.04 1.45
C ILE A 25 -6.29 3.33 2.52
N ALA A 26 -5.04 2.94 2.29
CA ALA A 26 -3.95 3.20 3.22
C ALA A 26 -3.70 4.70 3.41
N MET A 27 -3.81 5.50 2.34
CA MET A 27 -3.73 6.96 2.44
C MET A 27 -4.86 7.55 3.30
N ILE A 28 -6.10 7.12 3.10
CA ILE A 28 -7.25 7.60 3.90
C ILE A 28 -7.05 7.27 5.38
N ILE A 29 -6.67 6.02 5.69
CA ILE A 29 -6.43 5.58 7.07
C ILE A 29 -5.25 6.33 7.68
N ALA A 30 -4.13 6.42 6.97
CA ALA A 30 -2.93 7.11 7.46
C ALA A 30 -3.21 8.59 7.71
N GLN A 31 -3.99 9.24 6.84
CA GLN A 31 -4.35 10.64 7.02
C GLN A 31 -5.18 10.85 8.29
N GLY A 32 -6.22 10.02 8.51
CA GLY A 32 -7.02 10.08 9.73
C GLY A 32 -6.20 9.82 10.99
N LEU A 33 -5.34 8.80 10.97
CA LEU A 33 -4.51 8.42 12.10
C LEU A 33 -3.45 9.46 12.43
N VAL A 34 -2.75 10.00 11.43
CA VAL A 34 -1.66 10.95 11.68
C VAL A 34 -2.20 12.33 12.02
N VAL A 35 -3.34 12.76 11.49
CA VAL A 35 -4.00 14.00 11.96
C VAL A 35 -4.38 13.88 13.45
N TYR A 36 -4.80 12.69 13.88
CA TYR A 36 -5.09 12.41 15.29
C TYR A 36 -3.83 12.37 16.17
N LEU A 37 -2.76 11.73 15.72
CA LEU A 37 -1.53 11.54 16.52
C LEU A 37 -0.56 12.74 16.48
N ILE A 38 -0.53 13.46 15.36
CA ILE A 38 0.41 14.56 15.10
C ILE A 38 -0.38 15.73 14.47
N PRO A 39 -1.06 16.54 15.30
CA PRO A 39 -1.75 17.73 14.83
C PRO A 39 -0.76 18.68 14.14
N GLY A 40 -1.04 19.06 12.89
CA GLY A 40 -0.17 19.93 12.09
C GLY A 40 0.91 19.22 11.28
N ALA A 41 0.86 17.88 11.15
CA ALA A 41 1.77 17.15 10.28
C ALA A 41 1.71 17.66 8.82
N PRO A 42 2.85 17.80 8.12
CA PRO A 42 2.89 18.26 6.74
C PRO A 42 2.08 17.34 5.80
N PRO A 43 1.26 17.88 4.87
CA PRO A 43 0.47 17.07 3.95
C PRO A 43 1.30 16.09 3.10
N ALA A 44 2.52 16.50 2.75
CA ALA A 44 3.47 15.66 2.02
C ALA A 44 3.90 14.42 2.82
N LEU A 45 4.06 14.58 4.14
CA LEU A 45 4.42 13.47 5.04
C LEU A 45 3.27 12.47 5.15
N LEU A 46 2.03 12.97 5.27
CA LEU A 46 0.81 12.16 5.30
C LEU A 46 0.68 11.31 4.03
N GLY A 47 0.88 11.95 2.87
CA GLY A 47 0.82 11.28 1.59
C GLY A 47 1.90 10.21 1.42
N ALA A 48 3.13 10.51 1.83
CA ALA A 48 4.26 9.58 1.74
C ALA A 48 4.05 8.34 2.63
N ILE A 49 3.60 8.52 3.87
CA ILE A 49 3.34 7.42 4.81
C ILE A 49 2.21 6.52 4.27
N GLY A 50 1.10 7.13 3.85
CA GLY A 50 -0.04 6.38 3.31
C GLY A 50 0.32 5.60 2.05
N ALA A 51 1.06 6.22 1.13
CA ALA A 51 1.53 5.56 -0.09
C ALA A 51 2.49 4.40 0.23
N ALA A 52 3.45 4.60 1.14
CA ALA A 52 4.39 3.55 1.53
C ALA A 52 3.67 2.33 2.16
N ILE A 53 2.71 2.57 3.06
CA ILE A 53 1.90 1.50 3.67
C ILE A 53 1.07 0.77 2.62
N GLY A 54 0.41 1.51 1.72
CA GLY A 54 -0.41 0.93 0.67
C GLY A 54 0.38 0.10 -0.33
N VAL A 55 1.57 0.56 -0.70
CA VAL A 55 2.50 -0.21 -1.54
C VAL A 55 2.95 -1.47 -0.79
N ALA A 56 3.37 -1.38 0.47
CA ALA A 56 3.75 -2.55 1.25
C ALA A 56 2.61 -3.59 1.40
N ALA A 57 1.37 -3.13 1.58
CA ALA A 57 0.19 -3.98 1.63
C ALA A 57 -0.07 -4.67 0.28
N TRP A 58 0.08 -3.94 -0.82
CA TRP A 58 -0.04 -4.51 -2.17
C TRP A 58 1.03 -5.56 -2.45
N PHE A 59 2.30 -5.29 -2.11
CA PHE A 59 3.37 -6.27 -2.22
C PHE A 59 3.09 -7.54 -1.39
N SER A 60 2.53 -7.38 -0.20
CA SER A 60 2.13 -8.51 0.66
C SER A 60 0.99 -9.32 0.02
N TYR A 61 0.01 -8.65 -0.57
CA TYR A 61 -1.05 -9.28 -1.36
C TYR A 61 -0.49 -10.07 -2.55
N LEU A 62 0.42 -9.46 -3.33
CA LEU A 62 1.07 -10.11 -4.47
C LEU A 62 1.90 -11.32 -4.06
N ARG A 63 2.55 -11.29 -2.89
CA ARG A 63 3.27 -12.46 -2.38
C ARG A 63 2.31 -13.58 -1.97
N LYS A 64 1.17 -13.24 -1.37
CA LYS A 64 0.16 -14.22 -0.90
C LYS A 64 -0.60 -14.89 -2.04
N ARG A 65 -0.78 -14.20 -3.17
CA ARG A 65 -1.46 -14.76 -4.35
C ARG A 65 -0.61 -15.79 -5.12
N ASN A 66 0.72 -15.66 -5.03
CA ASN A 66 1.70 -16.48 -5.77
C ASN A 66 2.22 -17.66 -4.93
N GLY A 67 1.80 -17.77 -3.66
CA GLY A 67 2.22 -18.82 -2.72
C GLY A 67 1.13 -19.84 -2.46
#